data_AF-A0A093FU02-F1
#
_entry.id   AF-A0A093FU02-F1
#
_cell.length_a   1.000
_cell.length_b   1.000
_cell.length_c   1.000
_cell.angle_alpha   90.00
_cell.angle_beta   90.00
_cell.angle_gamma   90.00
#
_symmetry.space_group_name_H-M   'P 1'
#
loop_
_entity.id
_entity.type
_entity.pdbx_description
1 polymer ?
#
loop_
_entity_poly.entity_id
_entity_poly.type
_entity_poly.pdbx_seq_one_letter_code
_entity_poly.pdbx_strand_id
1 'polypeptide(L)'
;SSLGALVCDMEPETIAASDPGVLENLKLCSALTEPQRAALNTVLLAGDTEYGWDLQALQRLGPLLPALDQSTLSLVAKEAREALGRSIMATY
;
A
#
# COMPACT_ATOMS: atom_id res chain seq x y z
N SER A 1 7.91 13.38 -13.40
CA SER A 1 8.84 12.26 -13.62
C SER A 1 8.49 11.15 -12.65
N SER A 2 8.17 9.95 -13.13
CA SER A 2 7.94 8.79 -12.24
C SER A 2 9.30 8.27 -11.75
N LEU A 3 9.40 7.96 -10.46
CA LEU A 3 10.60 7.32 -9.89
C LEU A 3 10.84 5.94 -10.50
N GLY A 4 9.78 5.26 -10.94
CA GLY A 4 9.87 3.90 -11.48
C GLY A 4 10.45 2.96 -10.43
N ALA A 5 11.27 1.99 -10.87
CA ALA A 5 11.92 1.04 -9.96
C ALA A 5 13.00 1.67 -9.04
N LEU A 6 13.40 2.94 -9.25
CA LEU A 6 14.37 3.61 -8.38
C LEU A 6 13.86 3.76 -6.94
N VAL A 7 12.53 3.76 -6.76
CA VAL A 7 11.93 3.82 -5.42
C VAL A 7 12.31 2.62 -4.54
N CYS A 8 12.69 1.49 -5.15
CA CYS A 8 13.04 0.27 -4.44
C CYS A 8 14.38 0.39 -3.69
N ASP A 9 15.21 1.37 -4.06
CA ASP A 9 16.49 1.67 -3.40
C ASP A 9 16.41 2.92 -2.51
N MET A 10 15.24 3.57 -2.42
CA MET A 10 15.08 4.77 -1.60
C MET A 10 15.10 4.45 -0.11
N GLU A 11 15.69 5.38 0.66
CA GLU A 11 15.67 5.33 2.11
C GLU A 11 14.23 5.42 2.65
N PRO A 12 13.89 4.65 3.71
CA PRO A 12 12.55 4.63 4.29
C PRO A 12 12.02 6.03 4.66
N GLU A 13 12.88 6.90 5.17
CA GLU A 13 12.54 8.27 5.57
C GLU A 13 12.11 9.10 4.36
N THR A 14 12.75 8.88 3.21
CA THR A 14 12.40 9.57 1.97
C THR A 14 11.06 9.06 1.42
N ILE A 15 10.82 7.75 1.52
CA ILE A 15 9.52 7.16 1.14
C ILE A 15 8.41 7.70 2.03
N ALA A 16 8.60 7.73 3.35
CA ALA A 16 7.60 8.19 4.31
C ALA A 16 7.22 9.68 4.14
N ALA A 17 8.14 10.51 3.66
CA ALA A 17 7.92 11.92 3.38
C ALA A 17 7.38 12.20 1.96
N SER A 18 7.25 11.16 1.11
CA SER A 18 6.81 11.31 -0.27
C SER A 18 5.28 11.44 -0.38
N ASP A 19 4.83 12.05 -1.48
CA ASP A 19 3.42 12.07 -1.88
C ASP A 19 2.86 10.64 -2.06
N PRO A 20 1.56 10.36 -1.76
CA PRO A 20 0.95 9.04 -1.91
C PRO A 20 1.13 8.40 -3.29
N GLY A 21 1.36 9.18 -4.35
CA GLY A 21 1.72 8.68 -5.67
C GLY A 21 2.99 7.81 -5.71
N VAL A 22 3.84 7.87 -4.67
CA VAL A 22 5.00 6.97 -4.50
C VAL A 22 4.58 5.50 -4.44
N LEU A 23 3.37 5.20 -3.96
CA LEU A 23 2.83 3.84 -3.86
C LEU A 23 2.73 3.16 -5.24
N GLU A 24 2.41 3.91 -6.31
CA GLU A 24 2.37 3.36 -7.66
C GLU A 24 3.75 2.91 -8.14
N ASN A 25 4.82 3.58 -7.70
CA ASN A 25 6.18 3.16 -8.00
C ASN A 25 6.58 1.95 -7.14
N LEU A 26 6.18 1.90 -5.86
CA LEU A 26 6.52 0.80 -4.95
C LEU A 26 5.94 -0.55 -5.41
N LYS A 27 4.83 -0.55 -6.17
CA LYS A 27 4.28 -1.76 -6.80
C LYS A 27 5.25 -2.43 -7.77
N LEU A 28 6.22 -1.69 -8.30
CA LEU A 28 7.23 -2.19 -9.23
C LEU A 28 8.37 -2.92 -8.51
N CYS A 29 8.46 -2.81 -7.18
CA CYS A 29 9.50 -3.49 -6.41
C CYS A 29 9.19 -4.97 -6.29
N SER A 30 10.20 -5.81 -6.60
CA SER A 30 10.09 -7.26 -6.45
C SER A 30 9.95 -7.69 -4.99
N ALA A 31 10.56 -6.93 -4.08
CA ALA A 31 10.43 -7.08 -2.64
C ALA A 31 10.62 -5.73 -1.95
N LEU A 32 9.98 -5.56 -0.79
CA LEU A 32 10.18 -4.43 0.11
C LEU A 32 10.89 -4.91 1.37
N THR A 33 11.88 -4.14 1.82
CA THR A 33 12.53 -4.39 3.12
C THR A 33 11.60 -4.01 4.28
N GLU A 34 11.81 -4.57 5.48
CA GLU A 34 10.99 -4.21 6.67
C GLU A 34 10.92 -2.70 6.92
N PRO A 35 12.03 -1.93 6.84
CA PRO A 35 11.96 -0.48 6.97
C PRO A 35 11.11 0.18 5.86
N GLN A 36 11.20 -0.28 4.62
CA GLN A 36 10.36 0.23 3.51
C GLN A 36 8.88 -0.13 3.70
N ARG A 37 8.57 -1.31 4.27
CA ARG A 37 7.20 -1.68 4.65
C ARG A 37 6.65 -0.73 5.72
N ALA A 38 7.44 -0.39 6.73
CA ALA A 38 7.03 0.60 7.75
C ALA A 38 6.81 2.00 7.15
N ALA A 39 7.68 2.43 6.23
CA ALA A 39 7.51 3.70 5.51
C ALA A 39 6.25 3.71 4.64
N LEU A 40 5.95 2.61 3.93
CA LEU A 40 4.71 2.44 3.18
C LEU A 40 3.46 2.59 4.06
N ASN A 41 3.45 1.98 5.25
CA ASN A 41 2.32 2.13 6.18
C ASN A 41 2.22 3.59 6.67
N THR A 42 3.35 4.28 6.86
CA THR A 42 3.35 5.71 7.21
C THR A 42 2.73 6.57 6.09
N VAL A 43 3.08 6.33 4.82
CA VAL A 43 2.48 7.03 3.67
C VAL A 43 0.97 6.79 3.61
N LEU A 44 0.53 5.54 3.81
CA LEU A 44 -0.90 5.19 3.80
C LEU A 44 -1.69 5.82 4.96
N LEU A 45 -1.06 6.02 6.11
CA LEU A 45 -1.65 6.69 7.26
C LEU A 45 -1.66 8.22 7.12
N ALA A 46 -0.65 8.79 6.46
CA ALA A 46 -0.52 10.23 6.23
C ALA A 46 -1.32 10.73 5.02
N GLY A 47 -1.60 9.84 4.06
CA GLY A 47 -2.39 10.14 2.86
C GLY A 47 -3.81 10.52 3.24
N ASP A 48 -4.10 11.81 3.17
CA ASP A 48 -5.41 12.38 3.40
C ASP A 48 -6.39 11.87 2.33
N THR A 49 -7.26 10.93 2.74
CA THR A 49 -8.63 10.69 2.27
C THR A 49 -8.96 10.45 0.78
N GLU A 50 -8.02 10.50 -0.17
CA GLU A 50 -8.31 10.18 -1.59
C GLU A 50 -8.23 8.67 -1.92
N TYR A 51 -7.47 7.90 -1.13
CA TYR A 51 -7.61 6.44 -1.06
C TYR A 51 -8.60 6.10 0.06
N GLY A 52 -9.90 6.16 -0.24
CA GLY A 52 -10.89 5.56 0.65
C GLY A 52 -10.56 4.09 0.87
N TRP A 53 -10.66 3.56 2.10
CA TRP A 53 -10.40 2.13 2.39
C TRP A 53 -11.52 1.20 1.89
N ASP A 54 -12.00 1.46 0.67
CA ASP A 54 -12.99 0.63 -0.01
C ASP A 54 -12.35 -0.52 -0.80
N LEU A 55 -13.18 -1.39 -1.34
CA LEU A 55 -12.71 -2.55 -2.11
C LEU A 55 -11.84 -2.15 -3.30
N GLN A 56 -12.17 -1.04 -3.98
CA GLN A 56 -11.45 -0.60 -5.18
C GLN A 56 -10.04 -0.13 -4.82
N ALA A 57 -9.88 0.65 -3.76
CA ALA A 57 -8.58 1.08 -3.27
C ALA A 57 -7.72 -0.11 -2.80
N LEU A 58 -8.31 -1.06 -2.06
CA LEU A 58 -7.60 -2.27 -1.62
C LEU A 58 -7.14 -3.13 -2.80
N GLN A 59 -7.97 -3.29 -3.83
CA GLN A 59 -7.58 -3.98 -5.06
C GLN A 59 -6.47 -3.22 -5.80
N ARG A 60 -6.50 -1.88 -5.81
CA ARG A 60 -5.46 -1.04 -6.42
C ARG A 60 -4.13 -1.15 -5.71
N LEU A 61 -4.07 -1.45 -4.41
CA LEU A 61 -2.80 -1.71 -3.71
C LEU A 61 -2.04 -2.90 -4.33
N GLY A 62 -2.77 -3.88 -4.86
CA GLY A 62 -2.20 -5.01 -5.59
C GLY A 62 -1.07 -5.70 -4.81
N PRO A 63 0.17 -5.75 -5.35
CA PRO A 63 1.29 -6.45 -4.70
C PRO A 63 1.73 -5.84 -3.37
N LEU A 64 1.26 -4.64 -3.01
CA LEU A 64 1.56 -4.00 -1.74
C LEU A 64 0.67 -4.47 -0.60
N LEU A 65 -0.44 -5.16 -0.89
CA LEU A 65 -1.39 -5.61 0.12
C LEU A 65 -0.75 -6.47 1.24
N PRO A 66 0.20 -7.39 0.96
CA PRO A 66 0.88 -8.15 2.02
C PRO A 66 1.86 -7.33 2.86
N ALA A 67 2.17 -6.09 2.47
CA ALA A 67 3.05 -5.19 3.20
C ALA A 67 2.32 -4.37 4.28
N LEU A 68 0.99 -4.44 4.34
CA LEU A 68 0.20 -3.73 5.34
C LEU A 68 0.39 -4.34 6.73
N ASP A 69 0.58 -3.48 7.72
CA ASP A 69 0.60 -3.87 9.13
C ASP A 69 -0.81 -3.86 9.74
N GLN A 70 -0.89 -4.34 10.98
CA GLN A 70 -2.15 -4.43 11.70
C GLN A 70 -2.80 -3.05 11.97
N SER A 71 -1.98 -2.01 12.16
CA SER A 71 -2.47 -0.65 12.42
C SER A 71 -3.15 -0.08 11.19
N THR A 72 -2.54 -0.23 10.02
CA THR A 72 -3.10 0.21 8.73
C THR A 72 -4.31 -0.62 8.35
N LEU A 73 -4.23 -1.95 8.50
CA LEU A 73 -5.38 -2.83 8.29
C LEU A 73 -6.57 -2.43 9.18
N SER A 74 -6.33 -1.98 10.41
CA SER A 74 -7.39 -1.59 11.35
C SER A 74 -8.28 -0.45 10.83
N LEU A 75 -7.77 0.41 9.95
CA LEU A 75 -8.52 1.50 9.32
C LEU A 75 -9.46 1.03 8.20
N VAL A 76 -9.23 -0.16 7.66
CA VAL A 76 -10.06 -0.72 6.60
C VAL A 76 -11.38 -1.22 7.19
N ALA A 77 -12.51 -0.79 6.64
CA ALA A 77 -13.83 -1.26 7.09
C ALA A 77 -13.91 -2.80 7.00
N LYS A 78 -14.54 -3.44 7.98
CA LYS A 78 -14.65 -4.91 8.03
C LYS A 78 -15.28 -5.45 6.75
N GLU A 79 -16.29 -4.77 6.25
CA GLU A 79 -17.03 -5.10 5.03
C GLU A 79 -16.10 -5.12 3.81
N ALA A 80 -15.18 -4.14 3.71
CA ALA A 80 -14.20 -4.06 2.63
C ALA A 80 -13.15 -5.18 2.73
N ARG A 81 -12.68 -5.53 3.94
CA ARG A 81 -11.76 -6.67 4.16
C ARG A 81 -12.41 -7.99 3.75
N GLU A 82 -13.66 -8.22 4.14
CA GLU A 82 -14.39 -9.42 3.77
C GLU A 82 -14.68 -9.48 2.25
N ALA A 83 -15.04 -8.35 1.65
CA ALA A 83 -15.27 -8.27 0.21
C ALA A 83 -13.98 -8.57 -0.58
N LEU A 84 -12.83 -8.07 -0.11
CA LEU A 84 -11.53 -8.38 -0.69
C LEU A 84 -11.22 -9.88 -0.57
N GLY A 85 -11.43 -10.48 0.60
CA GLY A 85 -11.26 -11.92 0.80
C GLY A 85 -12.13 -12.75 -0.15
N ARG A 86 -13.40 -12.39 -0.32
CA ARG A 86 -14.32 -13.03 -1.29
C ARG A 86 -13.84 -12.85 -2.74
N SER A 87 -13.39 -11.65 -3.09
CA SER A 87 -12.86 -11.33 -4.43
C SER A 87 -11.65 -12.19 -4.79
N ILE A 88 -10.74 -12.40 -3.83
CA ILE A 88 -9.55 -13.24 -4.04
C ILE A 88 -9.97 -14.69 -4.24
N MET A 89 -10.85 -15.23 -3.38
CA MET A 89 -11.33 -16.60 -3.50
C MET A 89 -12.09 -16.87 -4.80
N ALA A 90 -12.83 -15.89 -5.34
CA ALA A 90 -13.55 -16.04 -6.60
C ALA A 90 -12.65 -16.04 -7.85
N THR A 91 -11.37 -15.70 -7.70
CA THR A 91 -10.38 -15.70 -8.79
C THR A 91 -9.67 -17.05 -8.95
N TYR A 92 -9.86 -17.97 -8.00
CA TYR A 92 -9.34 -19.34 -8.00
C TYR A 92 -10.46 -20.38 -8.19
#